data_AF-A0A8H7UTM4-F1
#
_entry.id   AF-A0A8H7UTM4-F1
#
_cell.length_a   1.000
_cell.length_b   1.000
_cell.length_c   1.000
_cell.angle_alpha   90.00
_cell.angle_beta   90.00
_cell.angle_gamma   90.00
#
_symmetry.space_group_name_H-M   'P 1'
#
loop_
_entity.id
_entity.type
_entity.pdbx_description
1 polymer ?
#
loop_
_entity_poly.entity_id
_entity_poly.type
_entity_poly.pdbx_seq_one_letter_code
_entity_poly.pdbx_strand_id
1 'polypeptide(L)'
;MSTKYFKALLSSSPPSPPKSTLTSSKWKSVWKLQIPLNARNTWYRVLHKKITTKKKLHLHMPSDYSDKCSLCPAHHQIENTEHFLFSCPLKYLVWTTALSFYIDSTLISCTYNQYLKFLYMTFSNIRTSSSLYPDFSVSQVFAYIQQAIWNSHYRSVFDFIPFHPSHVLSSIQLALFTLYSQENIYSII
;
A
#
# COMPACT_ATOMS: atom_id res chain seq x y z
N MET A 1 -3.60 -26.18 -16.72
CA MET A 1 -4.21 -26.63 -15.44
C MET A 1 -5.64 -26.13 -15.37
N SER A 2 -6.61 -26.99 -15.04
CA SER A 2 -8.05 -26.68 -15.08
C SER A 2 -8.55 -26.05 -13.77
N THR A 3 -9.52 -25.14 -13.84
CA THR A 3 -10.20 -24.55 -12.67
C THR A 3 -10.85 -25.61 -11.76
N LYS A 4 -11.13 -26.81 -12.29
CA LYS A 4 -11.62 -27.96 -11.51
C LYS A 4 -10.60 -28.44 -10.48
N TYR A 5 -9.31 -28.37 -10.79
CA TYR A 5 -8.23 -28.79 -9.90
C TYR A 5 -8.13 -27.88 -8.66
N PHE A 6 -8.24 -26.57 -8.84
CA PHE A 6 -8.23 -25.62 -7.72
C PHE A 6 -9.44 -25.75 -6.79
N LYS A 7 -10.61 -26.10 -7.34
CA LYS A 7 -11.82 -26.33 -6.53
C LYS A 7 -11.72 -27.60 -5.69
N ALA A 8 -11.07 -28.65 -6.21
CA ALA A 8 -10.86 -29.90 -5.49
C ALA A 8 -9.95 -29.74 -4.25
N LEU A 9 -8.99 -28.79 -4.27
CA LEU A 9 -8.14 -28.48 -3.11
C LEU A 9 -8.89 -27.77 -1.97
N LEU A 10 -10.10 -27.25 -2.21
CA LEU A 10 -10.89 -26.47 -1.26
C LEU A 10 -11.99 -27.31 -0.58
N SER A 11 -11.87 -28.64 -0.53
CA SER A 11 -12.86 -29.55 0.08
C SER A 11 -12.90 -29.50 1.63
N SER A 12 -12.66 -28.34 2.22
CA SER A 12 -12.96 -28.05 3.62
C SER A 12 -14.19 -27.16 3.68
N SER A 13 -14.99 -27.35 4.74
CA SER A 13 -16.20 -26.59 5.04
C SER A 13 -16.06 -25.09 4.72
N PRO A 14 -17.12 -24.41 4.23
CA PRO A 14 -17.04 -23.00 3.88
C PRO A 14 -16.50 -22.23 5.10
N PRO A 15 -15.33 -21.60 4.99
CA PRO A 15 -14.77 -20.87 6.11
C PRO A 15 -15.75 -19.76 6.48
N SER A 16 -15.97 -19.57 7.79
CA SER A 16 -16.78 -18.47 8.31
C SER A 16 -16.36 -17.17 7.62
N PRO A 17 -17.31 -16.28 7.26
CA PRO A 17 -16.97 -15.04 6.58
C PRO A 17 -15.88 -14.34 7.38
N PRO A 18 -14.74 -13.98 6.76
CA PRO A 18 -13.66 -13.35 7.48
C PRO A 18 -14.18 -12.08 8.13
N LYS A 19 -13.97 -11.94 9.44
CA LYS A 19 -14.36 -10.73 10.18
C LYS A 19 -13.74 -9.52 9.48
N SER A 20 -14.57 -8.51 9.19
CA SER A 20 -14.10 -7.26 8.58
C SER A 20 -13.05 -6.61 9.47
N THR A 21 -11.95 -6.17 8.87
CA THR A 21 -10.86 -5.50 9.58
C THR A 21 -11.19 -4.05 9.94
N LEU A 22 -12.15 -3.44 9.25
CA LEU A 22 -12.69 -2.11 9.55
C LEU A 22 -14.15 -2.18 9.99
N THR A 23 -14.58 -1.18 10.76
CA THR A 23 -16.00 -0.96 11.08
C THR A 23 -16.75 -0.47 9.83
N SER A 24 -18.08 -0.65 9.82
CA SER A 24 -18.92 -0.20 8.70
C SER A 24 -18.79 1.30 8.41
N SER A 25 -18.61 2.12 9.46
CA SER A 25 -18.37 3.57 9.32
C SER A 25 -17.07 3.86 8.57
N LYS A 26 -15.98 3.20 8.97
CA LYS A 26 -14.68 3.36 8.30
C LYS A 26 -14.70 2.89 6.86
N TRP A 27 -15.39 1.78 6.57
CA TRP A 27 -15.60 1.36 5.18
C TRP A 27 -16.32 2.42 4.36
N LYS A 28 -17.40 3.00 4.88
CA LYS A 28 -18.09 4.12 4.20
C LYS A 28 -17.12 5.27 3.93
N SER A 29 -16.23 5.60 4.88
CA SER A 29 -15.20 6.62 4.67
C SER A 29 -14.24 6.23 3.55
N VAL A 30 -13.69 5.00 3.52
CA VAL A 30 -12.83 4.50 2.43
C VAL A 30 -13.50 4.63 1.06
N TRP A 31 -14.78 4.26 0.97
CA TRP A 31 -15.54 4.32 -0.29
C TRP A 31 -15.83 5.74 -0.75
N LYS A 32 -15.91 6.71 0.17
CA LYS A 32 -16.09 8.13 -0.12
C LYS A 32 -14.80 8.88 -0.49
N LEU A 33 -13.62 8.30 -0.21
CA LEU A 33 -12.35 8.93 -0.56
C LEU A 33 -12.26 9.13 -2.07
N GLN A 34 -11.90 10.36 -2.48
CA GLN A 34 -11.56 10.69 -3.87
C GLN A 34 -10.15 10.16 -4.16
N ILE A 35 -10.07 8.87 -4.47
CA ILE A 35 -8.84 8.16 -4.83
C ILE A 35 -9.08 7.27 -6.05
N PRO A 36 -8.04 6.97 -6.84
CA PRO A 36 -8.15 6.09 -8.00
C PRO A 36 -8.60 4.69 -7.58
N LEU A 37 -9.34 4.01 -8.45
CA LEU A 37 -9.82 2.65 -8.19
C LEU A 37 -8.68 1.69 -7.83
N ASN A 38 -7.53 1.80 -8.49
CA ASN A 38 -6.36 0.97 -8.20
C ASN A 38 -5.86 1.17 -6.76
N ALA A 39 -5.78 2.42 -6.28
CA ALA A 39 -5.38 2.72 -4.91
C ALA A 39 -6.36 2.12 -3.89
N ARG A 40 -7.67 2.23 -4.18
CA ARG A 40 -8.72 1.63 -3.35
C ARG A 40 -8.62 0.10 -3.33
N ASN A 41 -8.40 -0.53 -4.49
CA ASN A 41 -8.24 -1.97 -4.61
C ASN A 41 -7.00 -2.47 -3.84
N THR A 42 -5.88 -1.76 -3.94
CA THR A 42 -4.67 -2.04 -3.16
C THR A 42 -4.98 -2.00 -1.67
N TRP A 43 -5.60 -0.92 -1.19
CA TRP A 43 -5.96 -0.79 0.23
C TRP A 43 -6.89 -1.92 0.69
N TYR A 44 -7.93 -2.23 -0.09
CA TYR A 44 -8.83 -3.34 0.17
C TYR A 44 -8.09 -4.68 0.29
N ARG A 45 -7.19 -4.98 -0.65
CA ARG A 45 -6.40 -6.23 -0.63
C ARG A 45 -5.51 -6.33 0.61
N VAL A 46 -4.89 -5.24 1.02
CA VAL A 46 -4.08 -5.18 2.25
C VAL A 46 -4.95 -5.45 3.48
N LEU A 47 -6.07 -4.74 3.61
CA LEU A 47 -7.01 -4.90 4.74
C LEU A 47 -7.58 -6.31 4.86
N HIS A 48 -7.82 -6.99 3.74
CA HIS A 48 -8.32 -8.37 3.73
C HIS A 48 -7.22 -9.43 3.75
N LYS A 49 -5.95 -9.05 3.93
CA LYS A 49 -4.79 -9.95 3.90
C LYS A 49 -4.73 -10.79 2.61
N LYS A 50 -5.17 -10.20 1.49
CA LYS A 50 -5.19 -10.78 0.14
C LYS A 50 -3.97 -10.36 -0.69
N ILE A 51 -2.87 -10.05 -0.01
CA ILE A 51 -1.58 -9.82 -0.65
C ILE A 51 -0.83 -11.15 -0.80
N THR A 52 -0.04 -11.25 -1.85
CA THR A 52 0.78 -12.42 -2.17
C THR A 52 2.23 -12.03 -1.94
N THR A 53 2.74 -12.28 -0.74
CA THR A 53 4.16 -12.04 -0.42
C THR A 53 5.00 -13.22 -0.88
N LYS A 54 6.31 -13.04 -1.07
CA LYS A 54 7.19 -14.16 -1.41
C LYS A 54 7.21 -15.26 -0.34
N LYS A 55 7.12 -14.93 0.96
CA LYS A 55 6.94 -15.96 2.00
C LYS A 55 5.71 -16.85 1.74
N LYS A 56 4.61 -16.26 1.30
CA LYS A 56 3.39 -17.02 0.98
C LYS A 56 3.54 -17.83 -0.30
N LEU A 57 4.21 -17.29 -1.32
CA LEU A 57 4.52 -18.04 -2.54
C LEU A 57 5.42 -19.24 -2.26
N HIS A 58 6.53 -19.04 -1.54
CA HIS A 58 7.45 -20.09 -1.14
C HIS A 58 6.74 -21.19 -0.32
N LEU A 59 5.83 -20.83 0.58
CA LEU A 59 5.03 -21.82 1.33
C LEU A 59 4.21 -22.73 0.42
N HIS A 60 3.68 -22.22 -0.70
CA HIS A 60 2.86 -23.00 -1.62
C HIS A 60 3.66 -23.68 -2.74
N MET A 61 4.79 -23.11 -3.13
CA MET A 61 5.63 -23.54 -4.26
C MET A 61 7.12 -23.36 -3.89
N PRO A 62 7.65 -24.16 -2.93
CA PRO A 62 8.98 -23.93 -2.36
C PRO A 62 10.12 -24.16 -3.35
N SER A 63 9.91 -25.02 -4.35
CA SER A 63 10.89 -25.32 -5.41
C SER A 63 11.03 -24.19 -6.43
N ASP A 64 9.97 -23.42 -6.67
CA ASP A 64 9.92 -22.42 -7.75
C ASP A 64 10.18 -21.00 -7.24
N TYR A 65 9.88 -20.72 -5.97
CA TYR A 65 9.94 -19.38 -5.41
C TYR A 65 10.74 -19.34 -4.12
N SER A 66 11.68 -18.39 -4.03
CA SER A 66 12.36 -18.04 -2.78
C SER A 66 11.48 -17.15 -1.90
N ASP A 67 11.57 -17.29 -0.58
CA ASP A 67 10.90 -16.42 0.40
C ASP A 67 11.59 -15.05 0.58
N LYS A 68 12.73 -14.85 -0.08
CA LYS A 68 13.61 -13.69 0.08
C LYS A 68 13.17 -12.49 -0.77
N CYS A 69 13.16 -11.32 -0.16
CA CYS A 69 12.84 -10.05 -0.83
C CYS A 69 13.80 -9.79 -2.01
N SER A 70 13.26 -9.52 -3.20
CA SER A 70 14.08 -9.14 -4.38
C SER A 70 14.63 -7.72 -4.31
N LEU A 71 14.05 -6.86 -3.46
CA LEU A 71 14.43 -5.46 -3.36
C LEU A 71 15.52 -5.19 -2.31
N CYS A 72 15.76 -6.14 -1.42
CA CYS A 72 16.75 -5.98 -0.37
C CYS A 72 18.16 -6.26 -0.89
N PRO A 73 19.17 -5.48 -0.46
CA PRO A 73 20.56 -5.83 -0.71
C PRO A 73 20.85 -7.26 -0.29
N ALA A 74 21.47 -8.03 -1.18
CA ALA A 74 21.88 -9.42 -0.98
C ALA A 74 20.75 -10.43 -0.65
N HIS A 75 19.47 -10.09 -0.86
CA HIS A 75 18.36 -11.04 -0.72
C HIS A 75 18.30 -11.81 0.61
N HIS A 76 18.76 -11.24 1.73
CA HIS A 76 18.83 -11.98 3.00
C HIS A 76 17.51 -11.98 3.79
N GLN A 77 16.68 -10.96 3.61
CA GLN A 77 15.46 -10.75 4.40
C GLN A 77 14.26 -11.51 3.83
N ILE A 78 13.54 -12.22 4.71
CA ILE A 78 12.29 -12.91 4.36
C ILE A 78 11.19 -11.87 4.12
N GLU A 79 10.53 -11.95 2.97
CA GLU A 79 9.43 -11.05 2.63
C GLU A 79 8.11 -11.57 3.20
N ASN A 80 7.89 -11.24 4.48
CA ASN A 80 6.58 -11.35 5.13
C ASN A 80 5.70 -10.12 4.82
N THR A 81 4.48 -10.06 5.37
CA THR A 81 3.53 -8.94 5.13
C THR A 81 4.11 -7.58 5.50
N GLU A 82 4.74 -7.46 6.67
CA GLU A 82 5.33 -6.20 7.11
C GLU A 82 6.47 -5.77 6.19
N HIS A 83 7.36 -6.69 5.83
CA HIS A 83 8.47 -6.41 4.93
C HIS A 83 8.01 -6.06 3.51
N PHE A 84 6.99 -6.76 3.01
CA PHE A 84 6.39 -6.48 1.72
C PHE A 84 5.79 -5.08 1.67
N LEU A 85 5.04 -4.68 2.71
CA LEU A 85 4.30 -3.41 2.75
C LEU A 85 5.16 -2.23 3.19
N PHE A 86 6.07 -2.43 4.13
CA PHE A 86 6.66 -1.36 4.92
C PHE A 86 8.17 -1.52 5.15
N SER A 87 8.62 -2.55 5.85
CA SER A 87 9.98 -2.59 6.42
C SER A 87 11.11 -2.95 5.45
N CYS A 88 10.80 -3.23 4.19
CA CYS A 88 11.80 -3.29 3.12
C CYS A 88 12.52 -1.93 3.01
N PRO A 89 13.87 -1.85 3.07
CA PRO A 89 14.59 -0.57 3.14
C PRO A 89 14.23 0.44 2.04
N LEU A 90 14.08 -0.04 0.79
CA LEU A 90 13.69 0.84 -0.32
C LEU A 90 12.27 1.37 -0.18
N LYS A 91 11.33 0.56 0.33
CA LYS A 91 9.93 0.98 0.56
C LYS A 91 9.82 1.87 1.78
N TYR A 92 10.56 1.54 2.83
CA TYR A 92 10.67 2.33 4.06
C TYR A 92 11.14 3.75 3.75
N LEU A 93 12.19 3.90 2.93
CA LEU A 93 12.67 5.20 2.49
C LEU A 93 11.59 6.01 1.77
N VAL A 94 10.80 5.39 0.88
CA VAL A 94 9.68 6.07 0.22
C VAL A 94 8.61 6.47 1.24
N TRP A 95 8.24 5.56 2.14
CA TRP A 95 7.25 5.83 3.18
C TRP A 95 7.64 7.01 4.05
N THR A 96 8.82 6.97 4.67
CA THR A 96 9.23 8.03 5.60
C THR A 96 9.39 9.36 4.91
N THR A 97 9.99 9.40 3.71
CA THR A 97 10.15 10.63 2.94
C THR A 97 8.80 11.23 2.53
N ALA A 98 7.89 10.43 1.98
CA ALA A 98 6.59 10.93 1.53
C ALA A 98 5.69 11.34 2.71
N LEU A 99 5.66 10.56 3.79
CA LEU A 99 4.88 10.89 4.98
C LEU A 99 5.43 12.14 5.67
N SER A 100 6.76 12.30 5.77
CA SER A 100 7.35 13.50 6.36
C SER A 100 7.05 14.76 5.56
N PHE A 101 6.96 14.63 4.24
CA PHE A 101 6.78 15.75 3.33
C PHE A 101 5.32 16.17 3.17
N TYR A 102 4.38 15.20 3.08
CA TYR A 102 2.97 15.50 2.80
C TYR A 102 2.04 15.47 4.02
N ILE A 103 2.50 14.95 5.16
CA ILE A 103 1.64 14.78 6.35
C ILE A 103 2.23 15.54 7.54
N ASP A 104 3.37 15.10 8.06
CA ASP A 104 4.01 15.69 9.23
C ASP A 104 5.49 15.30 9.26
N SER A 105 6.40 16.28 9.42
CA SER A 105 7.84 16.07 9.38
C SER A 105 8.37 15.07 10.41
N THR A 106 7.66 14.87 11.53
CA THR A 106 7.99 13.86 12.55
C THR A 106 7.86 12.42 12.03
N LEU A 107 7.18 12.19 10.91
CA LEU A 107 7.03 10.87 10.28
C LEU A 107 8.25 10.43 9.47
N ILE A 108 9.35 11.19 9.48
CA ILE A 108 10.64 10.76 8.90
C ILE A 108 11.18 9.47 9.56
N SER A 109 10.74 9.17 10.78
CA SER A 109 11.02 7.93 11.52
C SER A 109 9.75 7.11 11.78
N CYS A 110 8.79 7.14 10.85
CA CYS A 110 7.54 6.40 10.96
C CYS A 110 7.79 4.92 11.26
N THR A 111 7.03 4.38 12.21
CA THR A 111 7.08 2.96 12.61
C THR A 111 6.01 2.14 11.89
N TYR A 112 6.16 0.82 11.87
CA TYR A 112 5.11 -0.05 11.33
C TYR A 112 3.78 0.09 12.09
N ASN A 113 3.81 0.35 13.40
CA ASN A 113 2.59 0.62 14.17
C ASN A 113 1.89 1.92 13.71
N GLN A 114 2.64 2.96 13.36
CA GLN A 114 2.06 4.17 12.75
C GLN A 114 1.50 3.87 11.36
N TYR A 115 2.21 3.12 10.53
CA TYR A 115 1.69 2.62 9.25
C TYR A 115 0.34 1.90 9.43
N LEU A 116 0.22 1.01 10.42
CA LEU A 116 -1.04 0.33 10.73
C LEU A 116 -2.14 1.30 11.15
N LYS A 117 -1.83 2.37 11.89
CA LYS A 117 -2.81 3.40 12.24
C LYS A 117 -3.37 4.12 11.01
N PHE A 118 -2.53 4.40 9.99
CA PHE A 118 -2.99 4.92 8.71
C PHE A 118 -3.86 3.89 7.98
N LEU A 119 -3.38 2.65 7.86
CA LEU A 119 -4.07 1.55 7.18
C LEU A 119 -5.47 1.30 7.77
N TYR A 120 -5.61 1.36 9.10
CA TYR A 120 -6.87 1.12 9.80
C TYR A 120 -7.70 2.38 10.07
N MET A 121 -7.29 3.54 9.52
CA MET A 121 -7.94 4.83 9.72
C MET A 121 -8.19 5.13 11.21
N THR A 122 -7.18 4.90 12.05
CA THR A 122 -7.17 5.25 13.48
C THR A 122 -6.15 6.34 13.80
N PHE A 123 -5.47 6.86 12.79
CA PHE A 123 -4.53 7.97 12.95
C PHE A 123 -5.32 9.25 13.24
N SER A 124 -4.96 9.94 14.33
CA SER A 124 -5.52 11.25 14.68
C SER A 124 -5.04 12.30 13.68
N ASN A 125 -5.87 13.30 13.38
CA ASN A 125 -5.59 14.34 12.39
C ASN A 125 -4.33 15.13 12.77
N ILE A 126 -3.19 14.73 12.22
CA ILE A 126 -1.89 15.40 12.35
C ILE A 126 -1.48 15.79 10.94
N ARG A 127 -2.20 16.72 10.32
CA ARG A 127 -1.58 17.49 9.25
C ARG A 127 -1.25 18.85 9.81
N THR A 128 0.04 19.19 9.75
CA THR A 128 0.50 20.51 10.09
C THR A 128 -0.03 21.51 9.07
N SER A 129 -0.23 22.76 9.50
CA SER A 129 -0.67 23.85 8.63
C SER A 129 0.30 24.16 7.48
N SER A 130 1.51 23.59 7.52
CA SER A 130 2.57 23.72 6.50
C SER A 130 2.59 22.60 5.45
N SER A 131 1.62 21.67 5.48
CA SER A 131 1.56 20.56 4.53
C SER A 131 1.23 21.02 3.11
N LEU A 132 1.91 20.42 2.12
CA LEU A 132 1.56 20.62 0.72
C LEU A 132 0.24 19.91 0.43
N TYR A 133 -0.72 20.66 -0.13
CA TYR A 133 -2.10 20.23 -0.38
C TYR A 133 -2.91 19.99 0.92
N PRO A 134 -3.19 21.05 1.70
CA PRO A 134 -3.91 20.94 2.97
C PRO A 134 -5.34 20.37 2.82
N ASP A 135 -5.94 20.54 1.64
CA ASP A 135 -7.33 20.14 1.34
C ASP A 135 -7.50 18.62 1.19
N PHE A 136 -6.46 17.90 0.78
CA PHE A 136 -6.53 16.44 0.76
C PHE A 136 -6.72 15.93 2.16
N SER A 137 -7.26 14.72 2.35
CA SER A 137 -7.29 13.99 3.62
C SER A 137 -6.00 13.18 3.83
N VAL A 138 -5.67 12.84 5.08
CA VAL A 138 -4.49 12.01 5.42
C VAL A 138 -4.62 10.65 4.74
N SER A 139 -5.86 10.15 4.67
CA SER A 139 -6.21 8.89 4.02
C SER A 139 -6.00 8.93 2.51
N GLN A 140 -6.30 10.05 1.84
CA GLN A 140 -6.00 10.22 0.41
C GLN A 140 -4.49 10.13 0.16
N VAL A 141 -3.71 10.95 0.85
CA VAL A 141 -2.24 10.96 0.70
C VAL A 141 -1.65 9.57 0.95
N PHE A 142 -2.07 8.91 2.05
CA PHE A 142 -1.65 7.55 2.35
C PHE A 142 -1.99 6.55 1.22
N ALA A 143 -3.19 6.62 0.66
CA ALA A 143 -3.62 5.73 -0.43
C ALA A 143 -2.76 5.90 -1.68
N TYR A 144 -2.40 7.13 -2.04
CA TYR A 144 -1.53 7.42 -3.18
C TYR A 144 -0.11 6.91 -2.96
N ILE A 145 0.47 7.12 -1.77
CA ILE A 145 1.79 6.58 -1.43
C ILE A 145 1.77 5.05 -1.51
N GLN A 146 0.77 4.41 -0.89
CA GLN A 146 0.63 2.95 -0.91
C GLN A 146 0.51 2.42 -2.35
N GLN A 147 -0.27 3.09 -3.19
CA GLN A 147 -0.47 2.71 -4.58
C GLN A 147 0.80 2.87 -5.42
N ALA A 148 1.57 3.94 -5.22
CA ALA A 148 2.82 4.16 -5.93
C ALA A 148 3.88 3.10 -5.59
N ILE A 149 4.01 2.77 -4.31
CA ILE A 149 4.89 1.69 -3.84
C ILE A 149 4.43 0.35 -4.39
N TRP A 150 3.12 0.06 -4.32
CA TRP A 150 2.53 -1.16 -4.86
C TRP A 150 2.82 -1.31 -6.35
N ASN A 151 2.54 -0.29 -7.14
CA ASN A 151 2.77 -0.29 -8.58
C ASN A 151 4.25 -0.52 -8.90
N SER A 152 5.14 0.22 -8.23
CA SER A 152 6.59 0.11 -8.47
C SER A 152 7.13 -1.26 -8.06
N HIS A 153 6.61 -1.85 -6.99
CA HIS A 153 6.96 -3.23 -6.61
C HIS A 153 6.58 -4.23 -7.70
N TYR A 154 5.35 -4.18 -8.20
CA TYR A 154 4.90 -5.15 -9.20
C TYR A 154 5.53 -4.94 -10.58
N ARG A 155 5.84 -3.70 -10.97
CA ARG A 155 6.67 -3.42 -12.16
C ARG A 155 8.07 -4.01 -12.02
N SER A 156 8.64 -4.00 -10.82
CA SER A 156 9.92 -4.67 -10.56
C SER A 156 9.85 -6.19 -10.64
N VAL A 157 8.72 -6.78 -10.23
CA VAL A 157 8.53 -8.24 -10.25
C VAL A 157 8.18 -8.75 -11.64
N PHE A 158 7.28 -8.09 -12.37
CA PHE A 158 6.74 -8.60 -13.62
C PHE A 158 7.35 -7.97 -14.88
N ASP A 159 7.70 -6.68 -14.81
CA ASP A 159 8.26 -5.94 -15.95
C ASP A 159 9.79 -5.79 -15.85
N PHE A 160 10.40 -6.33 -14.80
CA PHE A 160 11.84 -6.23 -14.50
C PHE A 160 12.36 -4.78 -14.40
N ILE A 161 11.48 -3.83 -14.08
CA ILE A 161 11.85 -2.42 -13.92
C ILE A 161 12.37 -2.19 -12.50
N PRO A 162 13.63 -1.76 -12.31
CA PRO A 162 14.20 -1.62 -10.97
C PRO A 162 13.40 -0.67 -10.07
N PHE A 163 13.24 -1.07 -8.81
CA PHE A 163 12.61 -0.21 -7.80
C PHE A 163 13.60 0.88 -7.36
N HIS A 164 13.37 2.12 -7.82
CA HIS A 164 14.14 3.28 -7.39
C HIS A 164 13.26 4.23 -6.55
N PRO A 165 13.59 4.44 -5.25
CA PRO A 165 12.80 5.31 -4.37
C PRO A 165 12.52 6.71 -4.93
N SER A 166 13.49 7.33 -5.60
CA SER A 166 13.33 8.63 -6.25
C SER A 166 12.22 8.64 -7.30
N HIS A 167 12.18 7.63 -8.19
CA HIS A 167 11.13 7.50 -9.20
C HIS A 167 9.76 7.28 -8.57
N VAL A 168 9.67 6.51 -7.48
CA VAL A 168 8.41 6.33 -6.74
C VAL A 168 7.95 7.65 -6.14
N LEU A 169 8.85 8.41 -5.50
CA LEU A 169 8.54 9.73 -4.93
C LEU A 169 8.07 10.73 -6.00
N SER A 170 8.74 10.78 -7.16
CA SER A 170 8.29 11.62 -8.29
C SER A 170 6.89 11.21 -8.79
N SER A 171 6.59 9.91 -8.82
CA SER A 171 5.25 9.45 -9.20
C SER A 171 4.16 9.83 -8.19
N ILE A 172 4.49 9.85 -6.89
CA ILE A 172 3.60 10.32 -5.83
C ILE A 172 3.33 11.81 -6.01
N GLN A 173 4.38 12.61 -6.20
CA GLN A 173 4.26 14.05 -6.42
C GLN A 173 3.37 14.37 -7.62
N LEU A 174 3.62 13.71 -8.76
CA LEU A 174 2.83 13.91 -9.98
C LEU A 174 1.36 13.52 -9.78
N ALA A 175 1.09 12.40 -9.09
CA ALA A 175 -0.27 11.94 -8.85
C ALA A 175 -1.05 12.91 -7.94
N LEU A 176 -0.41 13.39 -6.86
CA LEU A 176 -1.02 14.36 -5.95
C LEU A 176 -1.23 15.73 -6.64
N PHE A 177 -0.25 16.20 -7.41
CA PHE A 177 -0.39 17.44 -8.19
C PHE A 177 -1.53 17.36 -9.22
N THR A 178 -1.64 16.23 -9.92
CA THR A 178 -2.72 16.02 -10.90
C THR A 178 -4.08 16.02 -10.23
N LEU A 179 -4.23 15.36 -9.08
CA LEU A 179 -5.47 15.38 -8.31
C LEU A 179 -5.81 16.80 -7.86
N TYR A 180 -4.83 17.56 -7.37
CA TYR A 180 -5.04 18.91 -6.86
C TYR A 180 -5.51 19.84 -7.98
N SER A 181 -4.88 19.71 -9.15
CA SER A 181 -5.25 20.46 -10.35
C SER A 181 -6.68 20.13 -10.79
N GLN A 182 -7.08 18.86 -10.73
CA GLN A 182 -8.45 18.45 -11.08
C GLN A 182 -9.48 19.00 -10.08
N GLU A 183 -9.25 18.85 -8.78
CA GLU A 183 -10.19 19.33 -7.74
C GLU A 183 -10.38 20.86 -7.79
N ASN A 184 -9.33 21.63 -8.12
CA ASN A 184 -9.43 23.09 -8.26
C ASN A 184 -10.12 23.56 -9.55
N ILE A 185 -10.11 22.75 -10.62
CA ILE A 185 -10.87 23.10 -11.83
C ILE A 185 -12.37 22.99 -11.54
N TYR A 186 -12.78 21.99 -10.75
CA TYR A 186 -14.19 21.80 -10.37
C TYR A 186 -14.70 22.76 -9.29
N SER A 187 -13.82 23.52 -8.63
CA SER A 187 -14.23 24.55 -7.65
C SER A 187 -14.46 25.94 -8.27
N ILE A 188 -14.16 26.11 -9.56
CA ILE A 188 -14.32 27.36 -10.32
C ILE A 188 -15.61 27.36 -11.17
N ILE A 189 -16.24 26.19 -11.33
CA ILE A 189 -17.51 26.00 -12.08
C ILE A 189 -18.67 25.91 -11.09
#